data_AF-A0ABD2MT82-F1
#
_entry.id   AF-A0ABD2MT82-F1
#
_cell.length_a   1.000
_cell.length_b   1.000
_cell.length_c   1.000
_cell.angle_alpha   90.00
_cell.angle_beta   90.00
_cell.angle_gamma   90.00
#
_symmetry.space_group_name_H-M   'P 1'
#
loop_
_entity.id
_entity.type
_entity.pdbx_description
1 polymer ?
#
loop_
_entity_poly.entity_id
_entity_poly.type
_entity_poly.pdbx_seq_one_letter_code
_entity_poly.pdbx_strand_id
1 'polypeptide(L)'
;MAMNMFNTDPKNFVNKALELFRKKPEMINFLDVQNQLMDIKDIEDLIPPEVTGAETFSVECQTLDHPIPTNLIPNYKWNIWDLRREALLLANLSHCTTSSTQTEECAGLCPAKTQTYNLKEQGVQTKRDNGTNIPKPLQYLFGLRGRNDDKQMQLDLTETLEYNN
;
A
#
# COMPACT_ATOMS: atom_id res chain seq x y z
N MET A 1 -44.54 -37.89 -29.77
CA MET A 1 -44.70 -37.30 -31.12
C MET A 1 -43.56 -36.35 -31.48
N ALA A 2 -43.24 -35.34 -30.65
CA ALA A 2 -42.14 -34.39 -30.90
C ALA A 2 -40.76 -35.05 -31.05
N MET A 3 -40.43 -36.04 -30.21
CA MET A 3 -39.16 -36.77 -30.29
C MET A 3 -38.99 -37.52 -31.62
N ASN A 4 -40.05 -38.14 -32.14
CA ASN A 4 -40.03 -38.82 -33.43
C ASN A 4 -39.80 -37.84 -34.58
N MET A 5 -40.35 -36.62 -34.48
CA MET A 5 -40.14 -35.56 -35.48
C MET A 5 -38.68 -35.09 -35.51
N PHE A 6 -38.06 -34.90 -34.33
CA PHE A 6 -36.64 -34.55 -34.22
C PHE A 6 -35.74 -35.63 -34.81
N ASN A 7 -36.05 -36.91 -34.58
CA ASN A 7 -35.24 -38.03 -35.07
C ASN A 7 -35.23 -38.13 -36.62
N THR A 8 -36.23 -37.57 -37.29
CA THR A 8 -36.28 -37.55 -38.76
C THR A 8 -35.27 -36.59 -39.39
N ASP A 9 -35.05 -35.43 -38.77
CA ASP A 9 -34.14 -34.38 -39.28
C ASP A 9 -33.70 -33.43 -38.14
N PRO A 10 -32.68 -33.81 -37.35
CA PRO A 10 -32.20 -33.01 -36.24
C PRO A 10 -31.54 -31.70 -36.69
N LYS A 11 -30.92 -31.69 -37.89
CA LYS A 11 -30.23 -30.52 -38.47
C LYS A 11 -31.17 -29.32 -38.62
N ASN A 12 -32.39 -29.58 -39.09
CA ASN A 12 -33.39 -28.53 -39.31
C ASN A 12 -33.82 -27.84 -38.00
N PHE A 13 -33.96 -28.59 -36.91
CA PHE A 13 -34.34 -28.01 -35.61
C PHE A 13 -33.22 -27.15 -35.01
N VAL A 14 -31.97 -27.60 -35.12
CA VAL A 14 -30.80 -26.81 -34.69
C VAL A 14 -30.69 -25.51 -35.49
N ASN A 15 -30.87 -25.57 -36.80
CA ASN A 15 -30.86 -24.37 -37.65
C ASN A 15 -31.98 -23.38 -37.29
N LYS A 16 -33.19 -23.88 -37.01
CA LYS A 16 -34.30 -23.03 -36.54
C LYS A 16 -34.01 -22.39 -35.19
N ALA A 17 -33.36 -23.09 -34.27
CA ALA A 17 -32.93 -22.53 -33.00
C ALA A 17 -31.89 -21.42 -33.20
N LEU A 18 -30.89 -21.64 -34.06
CA LEU A 18 -29.91 -20.61 -34.43
C LEU A 18 -30.56 -19.40 -35.11
N GLU A 19 -31.55 -19.60 -35.98
CA GLU A 19 -32.32 -18.49 -36.55
C GLU A 19 -33.09 -17.70 -35.49
N LEU A 20 -33.63 -18.37 -34.46
CA LEU A 20 -34.30 -17.69 -33.36
C LEU A 20 -33.32 -16.84 -32.56
N PHE A 21 -32.13 -17.35 -32.24
CA PHE A 21 -31.08 -16.58 -31.56
C PHE A 21 -30.61 -15.38 -32.39
N ARG A 22 -30.51 -15.53 -33.71
CA ARG A 22 -30.18 -14.40 -34.62
C ARG A 22 -31.28 -13.35 -34.68
N LYS A 23 -32.56 -13.75 -34.64
CA LYS A 23 -33.70 -12.82 -34.64
C LYS A 23 -33.91 -12.14 -33.29
N LYS A 24 -33.56 -12.81 -32.20
CA LYS A 24 -33.76 -12.38 -30.81
C LYS A 24 -32.50 -12.63 -29.99
N PRO A 25 -31.51 -11.71 -30.00
CA PRO A 25 -30.27 -11.87 -29.25
C PRO A 25 -30.50 -11.94 -27.73
N GLU A 26 -31.61 -11.39 -27.21
CA GLU A 26 -31.99 -11.49 -25.81
C GLU A 26 -32.15 -12.92 -25.30
N MET A 27 -32.51 -13.86 -26.19
CA MET A 27 -32.63 -15.29 -25.84
C MET A 27 -31.29 -15.92 -25.49
N ILE A 28 -30.19 -15.42 -26.06
CA ILE A 28 -28.85 -15.95 -25.79
C ILE A 28 -28.48 -15.70 -24.32
N ASN A 29 -28.79 -14.51 -23.81
CA ASN A 29 -28.55 -14.16 -22.42
C ASN A 29 -29.53 -14.87 -21.48
N PHE A 30 -30.80 -14.99 -21.89
CA PHE A 30 -31.82 -15.63 -21.07
C PHE A 30 -31.58 -17.13 -20.86
N LEU A 31 -31.09 -17.82 -21.88
CA LEU A 31 -30.80 -19.26 -21.84
C LEU A 31 -29.32 -19.58 -21.53
N ASP A 32 -28.50 -18.56 -21.29
CA ASP A 32 -27.07 -18.66 -20.97
C ASP A 32 -26.28 -19.55 -21.94
N VAL A 33 -26.54 -19.39 -23.24
CA VAL A 33 -25.99 -20.26 -24.31
C VAL A 33 -24.69 -19.70 -24.89
N GLN A 34 -24.14 -18.65 -24.29
CA GLN A 34 -23.01 -17.89 -24.84
C GLN A 34 -21.76 -18.74 -25.03
N ASN A 35 -21.39 -19.52 -24.01
CA ASN A 35 -20.21 -20.37 -24.06
C ASN A 35 -20.34 -21.45 -25.14
N GLN A 36 -21.52 -22.08 -25.23
CA GLN A 36 -21.79 -23.10 -26.24
C GLN A 36 -21.70 -22.53 -27.66
N LEU A 37 -22.25 -21.33 -27.90
CA LEU A 37 -22.17 -20.67 -29.21
C LEU A 37 -20.75 -20.26 -29.62
N MET A 38 -19.87 -19.97 -28.66
CA MET A 38 -18.47 -19.62 -28.94
C MET A 38 -17.63 -20.86 -29.31
N ASP A 39 -17.96 -22.02 -28.76
CA ASP A 39 -17.23 -23.27 -28.99
C ASP A 39 -17.62 -23.95 -30.32
N ILE A 40 -18.81 -23.67 -30.84
CA ILE A 40 -19.33 -24.27 -32.08
C ILE A 40 -18.71 -23.57 -33.29
N LYS A 41 -17.88 -24.28 -34.06
CA LYS A 41 -17.31 -23.79 -35.33
C LYS A 41 -18.20 -24.13 -36.52
N ASP A 42 -18.74 -25.34 -36.55
CA ASP A 42 -19.66 -25.81 -37.58
C ASP A 42 -20.92 -26.47 -36.96
N ILE A 43 -22.06 -26.41 -37.66
CA ILE A 43 -23.33 -27.02 -37.21
C ILE A 43 -23.21 -28.54 -37.03
N GLU A 44 -22.21 -29.15 -37.68
CA GLU A 44 -21.94 -30.59 -37.59
C GLU A 44 -21.33 -30.98 -36.23
N ASP A 45 -20.68 -30.06 -35.52
CA ASP A 45 -20.16 -30.29 -34.17
C ASP A 45 -21.27 -30.40 -33.10
N LEU A 46 -22.45 -29.82 -33.40
CA LEU A 46 -23.63 -29.90 -32.52
C LEU A 46 -24.35 -31.25 -32.59
N ILE A 47 -24.03 -32.05 -33.62
CA ILE A 47 -24.63 -33.37 -33.80
C ILE A 47 -23.58 -34.37 -33.37
N PRO A 48 -23.69 -34.95 -32.17
CA PRO A 48 -22.75 -35.99 -31.76
C PRO A 48 -22.78 -37.11 -32.82
N PRO A 49 -21.61 -37.62 -33.24
CA PRO A 49 -21.57 -38.77 -34.14
C PRO A 49 -22.39 -39.91 -33.52
N GLU A 50 -23.06 -40.72 -34.35
CA GLU A 50 -23.82 -41.89 -33.89
C GLU A 50 -22.88 -42.82 -33.08
N VAL A 51 -22.93 -42.70 -31.76
CA VAL A 51 -22.25 -43.61 -30.84
C VAL A 51 -23.03 -44.92 -30.85
N THR A 52 -22.51 -45.90 -31.59
CA THR A 52 -22.98 -47.29 -31.57
C THR A 52 -22.55 -47.93 -30.25
N GLY A 53 -23.27 -47.63 -29.18
CA GLY A 53 -23.02 -48.18 -27.86
C GLY A 53 -23.57 -47.25 -26.79
N ALA A 54 -24.81 -47.50 -26.36
CA ALA A 54 -25.32 -46.88 -25.15
C ALA A 54 -24.59 -47.50 -23.95
N GLU A 55 -23.49 -46.88 -23.52
CA GLU A 55 -22.91 -47.20 -22.22
C GLU A 55 -23.90 -46.75 -21.15
N THR A 56 -24.60 -47.72 -20.57
CA THR A 56 -25.50 -47.49 -19.46
C THR A 56 -24.65 -47.32 -18.21
N PHE A 57 -24.42 -46.08 -17.81
CA PHE A 57 -23.82 -45.78 -16.51
C PHE A 57 -24.91 -45.83 -15.43
N SER A 58 -24.75 -46.77 -14.50
CA SER A 58 -25.47 -46.78 -13.24
C SER A 58 -24.91 -45.65 -12.37
N VAL A 59 -25.62 -44.53 -12.31
CA VAL A 59 -25.29 -43.44 -11.40
C VAL A 59 -26.07 -43.65 -10.10
N GLU A 60 -25.40 -44.18 -9.10
CA GLU A 60 -25.92 -44.24 -7.74
C GLU A 60 -25.78 -42.85 -7.10
N CYS A 61 -26.87 -42.09 -7.06
CA CYS A 61 -26.94 -40.86 -6.27
C CYS A 61 -27.27 -41.23 -4.83
N GLN A 62 -26.22 -41.48 -4.03
CA GLN A 62 -26.37 -41.65 -2.58
C GLN A 62 -26.67 -40.28 -1.97
N THR A 63 -27.90 -40.06 -1.52
CA THR A 63 -28.25 -38.87 -0.72
C THR A 63 -27.49 -38.94 0.59
N LEU A 64 -26.61 -37.98 0.84
CA LEU A 64 -25.93 -37.83 2.12
C LEU A 64 -27.00 -37.54 3.18
N ASP A 65 -27.35 -38.55 3.99
CA ASP A 65 -28.41 -38.44 5.00
C ASP A 65 -28.11 -37.34 6.04
N HIS A 66 -26.82 -37.00 6.22
CA HIS A 66 -26.35 -36.05 7.23
C HIS A 66 -25.20 -35.19 6.64
N PRO A 67 -25.51 -34.16 5.85
CA PRO A 67 -24.47 -33.22 5.41
C PRO A 67 -23.93 -32.49 6.64
N ILE A 68 -22.74 -32.86 7.09
CA ILE A 68 -22.02 -32.11 8.12
C ILE A 68 -21.68 -30.76 7.48
N PRO A 69 -22.15 -29.62 8.04
CA PRO A 69 -21.80 -28.32 7.49
C PRO A 69 -20.29 -28.15 7.60
N THR A 70 -19.63 -27.98 6.46
CA THR A 70 -18.21 -27.66 6.41
C THR A 70 -18.02 -26.28 7.04
N ASN A 71 -17.62 -26.22 8.31
CA ASN A 71 -17.30 -24.96 8.99
C ASN A 71 -15.89 -24.48 8.59
N LEU A 72 -15.66 -24.41 7.28
CA LEU A 72 -14.45 -23.83 6.73
C LEU A 72 -14.68 -22.33 6.62
N ILE A 73 -14.10 -21.58 7.55
CA ILE A 73 -14.05 -20.12 7.47
C ILE A 73 -12.84 -19.78 6.60
N PRO A 74 -13.02 -19.36 5.33
CA PRO A 74 -11.90 -19.19 4.38
C PRO A 74 -10.89 -18.13 4.84
N ASN A 75 -11.35 -17.15 5.63
CA ASN A 75 -10.53 -16.04 6.13
C ASN A 75 -10.07 -16.26 7.59
N TYR A 76 -10.21 -17.48 8.13
CA TYR A 76 -9.77 -17.76 9.49
C TYR A 76 -8.24 -17.76 9.58
N LYS A 77 -7.72 -16.99 10.55
CA LYS A 77 -6.31 -16.98 10.90
C LYS A 77 -6.16 -17.38 12.36
N TRP A 78 -5.31 -18.37 12.62
CA TRP A 78 -5.00 -18.84 13.97
C TRP A 78 -4.04 -17.90 14.70
N ASN A 79 -3.26 -17.10 13.96
CA ASN A 79 -2.27 -16.19 14.52
C ASN A 79 -2.87 -14.80 14.82
N ILE A 80 -2.84 -14.42 16.09
CA ILE A 80 -3.36 -13.13 16.58
C ILE A 80 -2.62 -11.92 15.98
N TRP A 81 -1.33 -12.07 15.66
CA TRP A 81 -0.53 -10.96 15.11
C TRP A 81 -0.87 -10.65 13.67
N ASP A 82 -1.25 -11.66 12.89
CA ASP A 82 -1.68 -11.45 11.51
C ASP A 82 -3.01 -10.70 11.48
N LEU A 83 -3.95 -11.05 12.38
CA LEU A 83 -5.21 -10.33 12.57
C LEU A 83 -4.98 -8.87 12.99
N ARG A 84 -4.03 -8.62 13.89
CA ARG A 84 -3.67 -7.24 14.30
C ARG A 84 -3.13 -6.41 13.13
N ARG A 85 -2.25 -6.98 12.29
CA ARG A 85 -1.72 -6.26 11.12
C ARG A 85 -2.82 -5.93 10.12
N GLU A 86 -3.75 -6.86 9.87
CA GLU A 86 -4.88 -6.63 8.97
C GLU A 86 -5.85 -5.57 9.51
N ALA A 87 -6.17 -5.62 10.80
CA ALA A 87 -7.02 -4.61 11.43
C ALA A 87 -6.38 -3.21 11.36
N LEU A 88 -5.07 -3.10 11.58
CA LEU A 88 -4.33 -1.84 11.42
C LEU A 88 -4.35 -1.34 9.98
N LEU A 89 -4.17 -2.24 9.01
CA LEU A 89 -4.23 -1.89 7.58
C LEU A 89 -5.63 -1.38 7.19
N LEU A 90 -6.70 -2.07 7.62
CA LEU A 90 -8.07 -1.66 7.39
C LEU A 90 -8.41 -0.33 8.08
N ALA A 91 -7.94 -0.12 9.31
CA ALA A 91 -8.10 1.15 10.01
C ALA A 91 -7.43 2.29 9.25
N ASN A 92 -6.19 2.09 8.80
CA ASN A 92 -5.49 3.07 7.96
C ASN A 92 -6.26 3.35 6.66
N LEU A 93 -6.74 2.31 5.97
CA LEU A 93 -7.56 2.46 4.76
C LEU A 93 -8.88 3.19 5.04
N SER A 94 -9.51 2.96 6.18
CA SER A 94 -10.75 3.66 6.56
C SER A 94 -10.55 5.16 6.77
N HIS A 95 -9.34 5.56 7.18
CA HIS A 95 -8.93 6.96 7.28
C HIS A 95 -8.46 7.53 5.93
N CYS A 96 -8.10 6.68 4.97
CA CYS A 96 -7.80 7.08 3.60
C CYS A 96 -9.10 7.28 2.81
N THR A 97 -9.70 8.47 2.90
CA THR A 97 -10.74 8.89 1.95
C THR A 97 -10.08 9.21 0.61
N THR A 98 -10.11 8.28 -0.35
CA THR A 98 -9.69 8.57 -1.72
C THR A 98 -10.68 9.55 -2.34
N SER A 99 -10.40 10.85 -2.28
CA SER A 99 -11.27 11.88 -2.89
C SER A 99 -11.26 11.89 -4.42
N SER A 100 -10.42 11.09 -5.07
CA SER A 100 -10.28 11.09 -6.53
C SER A 100 -9.86 9.72 -7.04
N THR A 101 -10.73 9.09 -7.82
CA THR A 101 -10.37 8.04 -8.78
C THR A 101 -9.90 8.76 -10.04
N GLN A 102 -8.63 8.63 -10.42
CA GLN A 102 -8.19 9.10 -11.72
C GLN A 102 -8.68 8.13 -12.79
N THR A 103 -9.77 8.51 -13.47
CA THR A 103 -10.18 7.91 -14.75
C THR A 103 -9.35 8.56 -15.86
N GLU A 104 -9.21 7.92 -17.03
CA GLU A 104 -8.45 8.47 -18.17
C GLU A 104 -8.90 9.89 -18.58
N GLU A 105 -10.17 10.20 -18.36
CA GLU A 105 -10.79 11.53 -18.54
C GLU A 105 -10.17 12.65 -17.66
N CYS A 106 -9.51 12.31 -16.55
CA CYS A 106 -8.92 13.29 -15.64
C CYS A 106 -7.53 13.78 -16.06
N ALA A 107 -6.93 13.21 -17.10
CA ALA A 107 -5.58 13.56 -17.55
C ALA A 107 -5.45 15.02 -18.02
N GLY A 108 -6.50 15.59 -18.63
CA GLY A 108 -6.51 16.98 -19.13
C GLY A 108 -6.84 18.05 -18.08
N LEU A 109 -7.32 17.64 -16.90
CA LEU A 109 -7.79 18.54 -15.84
C LEU A 109 -6.74 18.79 -14.75
N CYS A 110 -5.57 18.13 -14.81
CA CYS A 110 -4.54 18.28 -13.79
C CYS A 110 -3.76 19.59 -14.03
N PRO A 111 -3.93 20.64 -13.19
CA PRO A 111 -3.11 21.83 -13.30
C PRO A 111 -1.65 21.45 -12.99
N ALA A 112 -0.71 21.97 -13.77
CA ALA A 112 0.71 21.80 -13.51
C ALA A 112 1.00 22.22 -12.06
N LYS A 113 1.32 21.23 -11.21
CA LYS A 113 1.67 21.48 -9.81
C LYS A 113 3.06 22.10 -9.78
N THR A 114 3.14 23.42 -9.80
CA THR A 114 4.40 24.14 -9.57
C THR A 114 4.77 23.96 -8.11
N GLN A 115 5.80 23.17 -7.85
CA GLN A 115 6.36 23.00 -6.51
C GLN A 115 7.12 24.27 -6.12
N THR A 116 6.48 25.17 -5.40
CA THR A 116 7.16 26.31 -4.78
C THR A 116 7.80 25.87 -3.48
N TYR A 117 9.12 25.78 -3.44
CA TYR A 117 9.88 25.60 -2.20
C TYR A 117 10.28 26.98 -1.68
N ASN A 118 9.60 27.46 -0.63
CA ASN A 118 10.05 28.67 0.07
C ASN A 118 11.36 28.36 0.79
N LEU A 119 12.41 29.16 0.53
CA LEU A 119 13.67 29.00 1.24
C LEU A 119 13.44 29.28 2.73
N LYS A 120 13.64 28.24 3.56
CA LYS A 120 13.60 28.37 5.01
C LYS A 120 14.94 28.93 5.47
N GLU A 121 14.91 30.06 6.18
CA GLU A 121 16.09 30.58 6.85
C GLU A 121 16.50 29.62 7.97
N GLN A 122 17.72 29.09 7.88
CA GLN A 122 18.30 28.18 8.87
C GLN A 122 19.56 28.83 9.45
N GLY A 123 19.50 29.22 10.72
CA GLY A 123 20.67 29.65 11.47
C GLY A 123 21.41 28.45 12.04
N VAL A 124 22.73 28.39 11.85
CA VAL A 124 23.60 27.39 12.50
C VAL A 124 24.50 28.12 13.49
N GLN A 125 24.61 27.61 14.72
CA GLN A 125 25.52 28.14 15.73
C GLN A 125 26.70 27.19 15.89
N THR A 126 27.91 27.73 15.91
CA THR A 126 29.14 27.00 16.23
C THR A 126 29.48 27.17 17.70
N LYS A 127 30.15 26.16 18.27
CA LYS A 127 30.64 26.21 19.66
C LYS A 127 31.69 27.31 19.78
N ARG A 128 31.52 28.20 20.76
CA ARG A 128 32.53 29.20 21.14
C ARG A 128 33.08 28.83 22.50
N ASP A 129 34.36 28.50 22.54
CA ASP A 129 35.07 28.28 23.80
C ASP A 129 35.69 29.60 24.26
N ASN A 130 35.53 29.93 25.54
CA ASN A 130 36.11 31.10 26.19
C ASN A 130 36.78 30.67 27.50
N GLY A 131 37.90 31.28 27.84
CA GLY A 131 38.63 31.04 29.08
C GLY A 131 38.84 32.34 29.84
N THR A 132 38.83 32.28 31.16
CA THR A 132 39.19 33.41 32.02
C THR A 132 40.46 33.07 32.78
N ASN A 133 41.40 34.00 32.83
CA ASN A 133 42.61 33.88 33.64
C ASN A 133 42.38 34.61 34.98
N ILE A 134 42.86 34.00 36.06
CA ILE A 134 42.84 34.61 37.40
C ILE A 134 43.92 35.71 37.45
N PRO A 135 43.68 36.84 38.13
CA PRO A 135 44.72 37.85 38.36
C PRO A 135 45.91 37.23 39.09
N LYS A 136 47.11 37.42 38.54
CA LYS A 136 48.36 36.95 39.18
C LYS A 136 48.79 37.99 40.21
N PRO A 137 48.89 37.64 41.51
CA PRO A 137 49.43 38.57 42.50
C PRO A 137 50.92 38.81 42.20
N LEU A 138 51.28 40.06 41.90
CA LEU A 138 52.66 40.49 41.69
C LEU A 138 53.04 41.42 42.83
N GLN A 139 53.83 40.92 43.78
CA GLN A 139 54.28 41.69 44.94
C GLN A 139 55.77 41.93 44.85
N TYR A 140 56.18 43.18 45.02
CA TYR A 140 57.59 43.55 45.14
C TYR A 140 57.91 43.89 46.58
N LEU A 141 58.88 43.18 47.16
CA LEU A 141 59.34 43.42 48.52
C LEU A 141 60.74 44.03 48.49
N PHE A 142 60.82 45.29 48.88
CA PHE A 142 62.06 46.07 48.92
C PHE A 142 62.74 45.99 50.29
N GLY A 143 64.07 45.94 50.29
CA GLY A 143 64.89 46.08 51.51
C GLY A 143 65.41 44.79 52.15
N LEU A 144 65.22 43.63 51.51
CA LEU A 144 65.58 42.31 52.07
C LEU A 144 67.08 41.98 52.12
N ARG A 145 67.96 42.80 51.51
CA ARG A 145 69.39 42.50 51.42
C ARG A 145 70.25 43.66 51.90
N GLY A 146 71.06 43.40 52.93
CA GLY A 146 72.33 44.10 53.21
C GLY A 146 72.22 45.60 53.48
N ARG A 147 71.17 46.04 54.17
CA ARG A 147 71.00 47.44 54.57
C ARG A 147 71.07 47.56 56.09
N ASN A 148 71.54 48.72 56.56
CA ASN A 148 71.58 49.07 57.99
C ASN A 148 70.29 49.77 58.47
N ASP A 149 69.34 50.02 57.56
CA ASP A 149 68.03 50.58 57.88
C ASP A 149 66.99 49.46 57.98
N ASP A 150 66.17 49.44 59.02
CA ASP A 150 65.15 48.39 59.25
C ASP A 150 63.81 48.68 58.53
N LYS A 151 63.88 49.37 57.39
CA LYS A 151 62.70 49.80 56.63
C LYS A 151 62.45 48.84 55.47
N GLN A 152 61.39 48.05 55.58
CA GLN A 152 60.89 47.19 54.51
C GLN A 152 59.65 47.83 53.88
N MET A 153 59.53 47.75 52.56
CA MET A 153 58.37 48.25 51.83
C MET A 153 57.83 47.16 50.92
N GLN A 154 56.53 46.88 51.03
CA GLN A 154 55.81 45.99 50.14
C GLN A 154 54.99 46.83 49.17
N LEU A 155 55.17 46.58 47.88
CA LEU A 155 54.41 47.24 46.83
C LEU A 155 53.61 46.20 46.06
N ASP A 156 52.32 46.46 45.88
CA ASP A 156 51.49 45.69 44.96
C ASP A 156 51.68 46.25 43.55
N LEU A 157 52.11 45.40 42.62
CA LEU A 157 52.38 45.77 41.22
C LEU A 157 51.16 45.57 40.33
N THR A 158 50.02 45.17 40.89
CA THR A 158 48.78 44.98 40.13
C THR A 158 47.96 46.26 39.97
N GLU A 159 48.26 47.30 40.75
CA GLU A 159 47.64 48.62 40.63
C GLU A 159 48.33 49.46 39.54
N THR A 160 47.55 50.01 38.60
CA THR A 160 48.06 50.96 37.61
C THR A 160 48.38 52.28 38.29
N LEU A 161 49.66 52.69 38.30
CA LEU A 161 50.06 54.00 38.81
C LEU A 161 49.47 55.10 37.93
N GLU A 162 48.42 55.77 38.41
CA GLU A 162 47.95 57.01 37.81
C GLU A 162 49.01 58.09 38.08
N TYR A 163 49.78 58.46 37.04
CA TYR A 163 50.67 59.62 37.09
C TYR A 163 49.81 60.89 37.12
N ASN A 164 49.61 61.46 38.31
CA ASN A 164 49.15 62.83 38.44
C ASN A 164 50.34 63.77 38.15
N ASN A 165 50.21 64.58 37.08
CA ASN A 165 51.09 65.73 36.82
C ASN A 165 50.99 66.76 37.93
#